data_AF-A0A3C1ND58-F1
#
_entry.id   AF-A0A3C1ND58-F1
#
_cell.length_a   1.000
_cell.length_b   1.000
_cell.length_c   1.000
_cell.angle_alpha   90.00
_cell.angle_beta   90.00
_cell.angle_gamma   90.00
#
_symmetry.space_group_name_H-M   'P 1'
#
loop_
_entity.id
_entity.type
_entity.pdbx_description
1 polymer ?
#
loop_
_entity_poly.entity_id
_entity_poly.type
_entity_poly.pdbx_seq_one_letter_code
_entity_poly.pdbx_strand_id
1 'polypeptide(L)'
;LFDRSWYNRAGVERVMGFCTDAQAALFLAEAPHFEAGLVRDGIILIKLWLTVGREMQLKRFHSRRHHPLKRWKLTDIDIGGLTKWEAYNIAQEDIFRATYTDAAPWTVVRANDKLRAPLNAMRAVLSGIDYAGKDASIAAAPDPLIVGSGPAFFATE
;
A
#
# COMPACT_ATOMS: atom_id res chain seq x y z
N LEU A 1 11.19 8.91 0.31
CA LEU A 1 10.25 7.77 0.23
C LEU A 1 9.73 7.49 1.64
N PHE A 2 8.45 7.13 1.74
CA PHE A 2 7.77 6.83 2.98
C PHE A 2 7.63 5.30 3.11
N ASP A 3 8.45 4.66 3.96
CA ASP A 3 8.25 3.25 4.35
C ASP A 3 7.19 3.23 5.47
N ARG A 4 5.93 3.00 5.05
CA ARG A 4 4.71 3.44 5.74
C ARG A 4 4.54 4.96 5.70
N SER A 5 3.38 5.48 6.11
CA SER A 5 3.05 6.90 6.04
C SER A 5 1.98 7.29 7.05
N TRP A 6 1.35 8.46 6.89
CA TRP A 6 0.20 8.92 7.68
C TRP A 6 -0.97 7.91 7.69
N TYR A 7 -1.04 7.02 6.70
CA TYR A 7 -2.01 5.92 6.64
C TYR A 7 -1.91 4.87 7.76
N ASN A 8 -0.86 4.91 8.60
CA ASN A 8 -0.82 4.10 9.83
C ASN A 8 -2.10 4.28 10.68
N ARG A 9 -2.66 5.50 10.71
CA ARG A 9 -3.86 5.83 11.49
C ARG A 9 -5.09 5.03 11.06
N ALA A 10 -5.32 4.90 9.77
CA ALA A 10 -6.46 4.14 9.24
C ALA A 10 -6.19 2.63 9.15
N GLY A 11 -4.92 2.21 9.16
CA GLY A 11 -4.51 0.82 9.09
C GLY A 11 -4.20 0.22 10.47
N VAL A 12 -2.91 0.14 10.80
CA VAL A 12 -2.42 -0.56 12.00
C VAL A 12 -2.95 0.06 13.29
N GLU A 13 -3.04 1.39 13.40
CA GLU A 13 -3.50 2.04 14.63
C GLU A 13 -4.97 1.70 14.90
N ARG A 14 -5.83 1.75 13.89
CA ARG A 14 -7.24 1.38 14.01
C ARG A 14 -7.41 -0.10 14.37
N VAL A 15 -6.74 -0.99 13.63
CA VAL A 15 -6.90 -2.45 13.80
C VAL A 15 -6.32 -2.95 15.13
N MET A 16 -5.27 -2.29 15.65
CA MET A 16 -4.64 -2.66 16.92
C MET A 16 -5.15 -1.84 18.11
N GLY A 17 -6.07 -0.90 17.90
CA GLY A 17 -6.66 -0.07 18.97
C GLY A 17 -5.73 1.01 19.52
N PHE A 18 -4.77 1.49 18.73
CA PHE A 18 -3.89 2.62 19.09
C PHE A 18 -4.52 3.99 18.80
N CYS A 19 -5.62 4.03 18.05
CA CYS A 19 -6.45 5.21 17.88
C CYS A 19 -7.92 4.87 18.14
N THR A 20 -8.73 5.88 18.43
CA THR A 20 -10.18 5.72 18.54
C THR A 20 -10.82 5.69 17.15
N ASP A 21 -12.00 5.08 17.02
CA ASP A 21 -12.75 5.07 15.75
C ASP A 21 -13.02 6.49 15.23
N ALA A 22 -13.27 7.45 16.14
CA ALA A 22 -13.43 8.85 15.79
C ALA A 22 -12.15 9.47 15.18
N GLN A 23 -10.97 9.13 15.71
CA GLN A 23 -9.69 9.58 15.15
C GLN A 23 -9.42 8.96 13.77
N ALA A 24 -9.74 7.68 13.59
CA ALA A 24 -9.61 7.01 12.31
C ALA A 24 -10.57 7.61 11.25
N ALA A 25 -11.83 7.85 11.62
CA ALA A 25 -12.83 8.48 10.75
C ALA A 25 -12.44 9.90 10.36
N LEU A 26 -12.00 10.72 11.32
CA LEU A 26 -11.51 12.07 11.05
C LEU A 26 -10.32 12.03 10.08
N PHE A 27 -9.37 11.13 10.31
CA PHE A 27 -8.22 10.98 9.41
C PHE A 27 -8.64 10.62 7.98
N LEU A 28 -9.60 9.69 7.81
CA LEU A 28 -10.09 9.31 6.48
C LEU A 28 -10.79 10.48 5.76
N ALA A 29 -11.43 11.38 6.50
CA ALA A 29 -12.02 12.60 5.95
C ALA A 29 -10.96 13.65 5.58
N GLU A 30 -9.90 13.81 6.38
CA GLU A 30 -8.89 14.85 6.19
C GLU A 30 -7.76 14.46 5.21
N ALA A 31 -7.42 13.19 5.10
CA ALA A 31 -6.31 12.73 4.26
C ALA A 31 -6.44 13.20 2.79
N PRO A 32 -7.60 13.12 2.12
CA PRO A 32 -7.76 13.64 0.75
C PRO A 32 -7.50 15.14 0.65
N HIS A 33 -7.90 15.93 1.66
CA HIS A 33 -7.68 17.38 1.68
C HIS A 33 -6.20 17.71 1.80
N PHE A 34 -5.50 17.00 2.70
CA PHE A 34 -4.06 17.12 2.85
C PHE A 34 -3.32 16.78 1.55
N GLU A 35 -3.66 15.66 0.92
CA GLU A 35 -3.05 15.19 -0.33
C GLU A 35 -3.31 16.15 -1.49
N ALA A 36 -4.55 16.66 -1.61
CA ALA A 36 -4.90 17.66 -2.61
C ALA A 36 -4.11 18.97 -2.42
N GLY A 37 -3.82 19.35 -1.17
CA GLY A 37 -2.94 20.49 -0.86
C GLY A 37 -1.53 20.30 -1.42
N LEU A 38 -0.93 19.12 -1.20
CA LEU A 38 0.40 18.80 -1.72
C LEU A 38 0.44 18.81 -3.25
N VAL A 39 -0.54 18.16 -3.89
CA VAL A 39 -0.62 18.09 -5.36
C VAL A 39 -0.82 19.48 -5.97
N ARG A 40 -1.62 20.34 -5.33
CA ARG A 40 -1.81 21.72 -5.77
C ARG A 40 -0.53 22.56 -5.69
N ASP A 41 0.34 22.28 -4.74
CA ASP A 41 1.66 22.91 -4.60
C ASP A 41 2.69 22.36 -5.61
N GLY A 42 2.27 21.47 -6.52
CA GLY A 42 3.13 20.89 -7.56
C GLY A 42 3.88 19.63 -7.13
N ILE A 43 3.56 19.05 -5.96
CA ILE A 43 4.18 17.79 -5.51
C ILE A 43 3.53 16.62 -6.24
N ILE A 44 4.35 15.81 -6.91
CA ILE A 44 3.91 14.52 -7.47
C ILE A 44 3.79 13.50 -6.34
N LEU A 45 2.55 13.24 -5.89
CA LEU A 45 2.26 12.25 -4.86
C LEU A 45 1.88 10.90 -5.50
N ILE A 46 2.68 9.86 -5.23
CA ILE A 46 2.42 8.50 -5.70
C ILE A 46 2.16 7.60 -4.50
N LYS A 47 0.95 7.02 -4.44
CA LYS A 47 0.53 6.11 -3.37
C LYS A 47 0.54 4.67 -3.88
N LEU A 48 1.41 3.84 -3.30
CA LEU A 48 1.55 2.42 -3.65
C LEU A 48 1.00 1.54 -2.52
N TRP A 49 0.07 0.63 -2.86
CA TRP A 49 -0.41 -0.39 -1.95
C TRP A 49 0.08 -1.77 -2.39
N LEU A 50 0.96 -2.39 -1.60
CA LEU A 50 1.50 -3.72 -1.88
C LEU A 50 0.58 -4.77 -1.26
N THR A 51 -0.20 -5.44 -2.09
CA THR A 51 -1.10 -6.51 -1.64
C THR A 51 -0.44 -7.89 -1.72
N VAL A 52 -0.67 -8.74 -0.73
CA VAL A 52 -0.12 -10.09 -0.65
C VAL A 52 -1.24 -11.00 -0.16
N GLY A 53 -1.44 -12.15 -0.80
CA GLY A 53 -2.45 -13.12 -0.37
C GLY A 53 -2.17 -13.70 1.02
N ARG A 54 -3.21 -14.17 1.71
CA ARG A 54 -3.13 -14.64 3.11
C ARG A 54 -2.10 -15.75 3.29
N GLU A 55 -2.10 -16.75 2.41
CA GLU A 55 -1.18 -17.89 2.44
C GLU A 55 0.26 -17.44 2.23
N MET A 56 0.47 -16.51 1.29
CA MET A 56 1.80 -15.96 1.03
C MET A 56 2.30 -15.14 2.22
N GLN A 57 1.41 -14.38 2.88
CA GLN A 57 1.74 -13.66 4.09
C GLN A 57 2.20 -14.65 5.17
N LEU A 58 1.41 -15.68 5.48
CA LEU A 58 1.73 -16.74 6.44
C LEU A 58 3.05 -17.45 6.12
N LYS A 59 3.27 -17.80 4.84
CA LYS A 59 4.53 -18.39 4.37
C LYS A 59 5.73 -17.48 4.65
N ARG A 60 5.58 -16.16 4.42
CA ARG A 60 6.64 -15.17 4.71
C ARG A 60 6.90 -15.05 6.20
N PHE A 61 5.86 -15.06 7.03
CA PHE A 61 5.98 -15.07 8.49
C PHE A 61 6.76 -16.29 8.98
N HIS A 62 6.35 -17.49 8.56
CA HIS A 62 7.03 -18.73 8.89
C HIS A 62 8.51 -18.69 8.45
N SER A 63 8.78 -18.29 7.20
CA SER A 63 10.15 -18.16 6.70
C SER A 63 10.99 -17.18 7.53
N ARG A 64 10.44 -16.03 7.95
CA ARG A 64 11.14 -15.07 8.82
C ARG A 64 11.44 -15.65 10.20
N ARG A 65 10.48 -16.40 10.78
CA ARG A 65 10.60 -17.01 12.11
C ARG A 65 11.76 -18.01 12.20
N HIS A 66 12.02 -18.73 11.12
CA HIS A 66 13.04 -19.79 11.05
C HIS A 66 14.36 -19.34 10.40
N HIS A 67 14.44 -18.12 9.87
CA HIS A 67 15.64 -17.62 9.21
C HIS A 67 16.44 -16.68 10.13
N PRO A 68 17.70 -17.01 10.48
CA PRO A 68 18.47 -16.26 11.49
C PRO A 68 18.63 -14.77 11.12
N LEU A 69 18.93 -14.46 9.86
CA LEU A 69 19.10 -13.08 9.39
C LEU A 69 17.79 -12.28 9.20
N LYS A 70 16.62 -12.90 9.35
CA LYS A 70 15.31 -12.25 9.08
C LYS A 70 14.38 -12.25 10.29
N ARG A 71 14.75 -12.94 11.37
CA ARG A 71 13.94 -13.07 12.58
C ARG A 71 13.61 -11.72 13.23
N TRP A 72 14.53 -10.77 13.16
CA TRP A 72 14.35 -9.41 13.69
C TRP A 72 13.20 -8.64 13.02
N LYS A 73 12.72 -9.07 11.85
CA LYS A 73 11.59 -8.46 11.13
C LYS A 73 10.22 -8.90 11.64
N LEU A 74 10.16 -9.69 12.70
CA LEU A 74 8.92 -10.09 13.35
C LEU A 74 8.77 -9.32 14.65
N THR A 75 7.72 -8.49 14.71
CA THR A 75 7.33 -7.77 15.92
C THR A 75 6.09 -8.41 16.55
N ASP A 76 5.82 -8.09 17.81
CA ASP A 76 4.61 -8.55 18.51
C ASP A 76 3.33 -8.03 17.83
N ILE A 77 3.40 -6.83 17.23
CA ILE A 77 2.33 -6.26 16.42
C ILE A 77 2.06 -7.15 15.20
N ASP A 78 3.11 -7.59 14.52
CA ASP A 78 2.98 -8.43 13.33
C ASP A 78 2.36 -9.79 13.68
N ILE A 79 2.74 -10.38 14.82
CA ILE A 79 2.18 -11.65 15.31
C ILE A 79 0.71 -11.47 15.72
N GLY A 80 0.41 -10.42 16.48
CA GLY A 80 -0.96 -10.08 16.89
C GLY A 80 -1.88 -9.66 15.74
N GLY A 81 -1.30 -9.30 14.59
CA GLY A 81 -2.01 -8.98 13.35
C GLY A 81 -2.46 -10.22 12.55
N LEU A 82 -1.85 -11.39 12.76
CA LEU A 82 -2.19 -12.63 12.01
C LEU A 82 -3.65 -13.06 12.19
N THR A 83 -4.21 -12.84 13.38
CA THR A 83 -5.62 -13.17 13.69
C THR A 83 -6.59 -12.08 13.24
N LYS A 84 -6.10 -10.93 12.78
CA LYS A 84 -6.90 -9.75 12.42
C LYS A 84 -7.01 -9.52 10.92
N TRP A 85 -6.86 -10.57 10.11
CA TRP A 85 -6.90 -10.48 8.64
C TRP A 85 -8.15 -9.74 8.13
N GLU A 86 -9.34 -10.12 8.59
CA GLU A 86 -10.60 -9.49 8.18
C GLU A 86 -10.67 -8.02 8.58
N ALA A 87 -10.21 -7.67 9.79
CA ALA A 87 -10.16 -6.27 10.24
C ALA A 87 -9.20 -5.42 9.39
N TYR A 88 -8.07 -5.98 8.96
CA TYR A 88 -7.17 -5.31 8.02
C TYR A 88 -7.79 -5.15 6.63
N ASN A 89 -8.55 -6.14 6.14
CA ASN A 89 -9.25 -6.02 4.86
C ASN A 89 -10.30 -4.91 4.90
N ILE A 90 -11.13 -4.86 5.95
CA ILE A 90 -12.11 -3.78 6.14
C ILE A 90 -11.42 -2.42 6.21
N ALA A 91 -10.31 -2.31 6.96
CA ALA A 91 -9.55 -1.08 7.05
C ALA A 91 -8.96 -0.64 5.69
N GLN A 92 -8.46 -1.59 4.90
CA GLN A 92 -7.96 -1.34 3.54
C GLN A 92 -9.08 -0.83 2.62
N GLU A 93 -10.25 -1.48 2.63
CA GLU A 93 -11.42 -1.05 1.84
C GLU A 93 -11.87 0.37 2.21
N ASP A 94 -11.93 0.67 3.51
CA ASP A 94 -12.28 2.01 4.01
C ASP A 94 -11.27 3.06 3.56
N ILE A 95 -9.96 2.75 3.60
CA ILE A 95 -8.89 3.62 3.09
C ILE A 95 -9.10 3.90 1.60
N PHE A 96 -9.29 2.87 0.79
CA PHE A 96 -9.46 3.05 -0.65
C PHE A 96 -10.73 3.83 -0.97
N ARG A 97 -11.86 3.50 -0.33
CA ARG A 97 -13.13 4.20 -0.56
C ARG A 97 -13.04 5.69 -0.21
N ALA A 98 -12.38 6.03 0.89
CA ALA A 98 -12.32 7.43 1.34
C ALA A 98 -11.21 8.24 0.64
N THR A 99 -10.12 7.60 0.20
CA THR A 99 -8.90 8.31 -0.19
C THR A 99 -8.39 8.00 -1.59
N TYR A 100 -9.13 7.22 -2.38
CA TYR A 100 -8.91 7.15 -3.81
C TYR A 100 -9.55 8.36 -4.49
N THR A 101 -8.73 9.30 -4.96
CA THR A 101 -9.20 10.52 -5.63
C THR A 101 -8.48 10.73 -6.94
N ASP A 102 -9.04 11.53 -7.83
CA ASP A 102 -8.39 11.89 -9.10
C ASP A 102 -7.09 12.67 -8.89
N ALA A 103 -7.02 13.47 -7.81
CA ALA A 103 -5.82 14.23 -7.46
C ALA A 103 -4.69 13.32 -6.93
N ALA A 104 -5.04 12.29 -6.16
CA ALA A 104 -4.09 11.36 -5.55
C ALA A 104 -4.64 9.92 -5.60
N PRO A 105 -4.53 9.23 -6.75
CA PRO A 105 -5.04 7.88 -6.89
C PRO A 105 -4.18 6.86 -6.14
N TRP A 106 -4.78 5.72 -5.78
CA TRP A 106 -4.03 4.56 -5.28
C TRP A 106 -3.61 3.65 -6.44
N THR A 107 -2.35 3.23 -6.41
CA THR A 107 -1.83 2.17 -7.28
C THR A 107 -1.61 0.91 -6.45
N VAL A 108 -2.34 -0.14 -6.77
CA VAL A 108 -2.19 -1.45 -6.11
C VAL A 108 -1.21 -2.30 -6.87
N VAL A 109 -0.32 -2.98 -6.15
CA VAL A 109 0.70 -3.87 -6.69
C VAL A 109 0.56 -5.24 -6.03
N ARG A 110 0.23 -6.26 -6.83
CA ARG A 110 0.18 -7.66 -6.39
C ARG A 110 1.60 -8.16 -6.12
N ALA A 111 1.93 -8.25 -4.84
CA ALA A 111 3.28 -8.42 -4.34
C ALA A 111 3.61 -9.85 -3.88
N ASN A 112 2.86 -10.87 -4.35
CA ASN A 112 3.17 -12.28 -4.05
C ASN A 112 4.56 -12.68 -4.59
N ASP A 113 4.87 -12.31 -5.83
CA ASP A 113 6.18 -12.50 -6.46
C ASP A 113 7.13 -11.34 -6.11
N LYS A 114 8.24 -11.66 -5.44
CA LYS A 114 9.23 -10.67 -4.98
C LYS A 114 10.16 -10.15 -6.07
N LEU A 115 10.19 -10.78 -7.24
CA LEU A 115 10.98 -10.33 -8.38
C LEU A 115 10.16 -9.40 -9.27
N ARG A 116 8.90 -9.77 -9.54
CA ARG A 116 8.03 -8.98 -10.42
C ARG A 116 7.47 -7.72 -9.77
N ALA A 117 7.11 -7.78 -8.49
CA ALA A 117 6.42 -6.66 -7.84
C ALA A 117 7.30 -5.39 -7.75
N PRO A 118 8.59 -5.45 -7.34
CA PRO A 118 9.43 -4.26 -7.32
C PRO A 118 9.62 -3.65 -8.72
N LEU A 119 9.83 -4.47 -9.75
CA LEU A 119 10.01 -4.00 -11.13
C LEU A 119 8.77 -3.25 -11.62
N ASN A 120 7.58 -3.79 -11.35
CA ASN A 120 6.35 -3.15 -11.78
C ASN A 120 5.98 -1.93 -10.93
N ALA A 121 6.31 -1.91 -9.64
CA ALA A 121 6.18 -0.72 -8.80
C ALA A 121 7.08 0.42 -9.31
N MET A 122 8.34 0.11 -9.67
CA MET A 122 9.23 1.10 -10.29
C MET A 122 8.69 1.58 -11.63
N ARG A 123 8.19 0.68 -12.49
CA ARG A 123 7.54 1.07 -13.75
C ARG A 123 6.34 1.97 -13.53
N ALA A 124 5.48 1.68 -12.56
CA ALA A 124 4.32 2.52 -12.24
C ALA A 124 4.72 3.96 -11.89
N VAL A 125 5.84 4.14 -11.18
CA VAL A 125 6.41 5.46 -10.87
C VAL A 125 6.98 6.11 -12.14
N LEU A 126 7.86 5.40 -12.86
CA LEU A 126 8.58 5.95 -14.02
C LEU A 126 7.64 6.25 -15.20
N SER A 127 6.62 5.42 -15.43
CA SER A 127 5.68 5.61 -16.53
C SER A 127 4.79 6.83 -16.31
N GLY A 128 4.44 7.14 -15.05
CA GLY A 128 3.55 8.24 -14.68
C GLY A 128 4.20 9.62 -14.61
N ILE A 129 5.53 9.71 -14.71
CA ILE A 129 6.27 10.98 -14.66
C ILE A 129 6.86 11.27 -16.04
N ASP A 130 6.74 12.51 -16.50
CA ASP A 130 7.46 12.99 -17.67
C ASP A 130 8.79 13.60 -17.24
N TYR A 131 9.90 13.04 -17.73
CA TYR A 131 11.25 13.43 -17.34
C TYR A 131 12.18 13.37 -18.55
N ALA A 132 13.20 14.25 -18.54
CA ALA A 132 14.15 14.34 -19.64
C ALA A 132 14.92 13.01 -19.82
N GLY A 133 15.03 12.54 -21.07
CA GLY A 133 15.76 11.31 -21.39
C GLY A 133 15.00 10.02 -21.04
N LYS A 134 13.68 10.06 -20.88
CA LYS A 134 12.85 8.87 -20.66
C LYS A 134 12.97 7.89 -21.82
N ASP A 135 13.55 6.73 -21.53
CA ASP A 135 13.55 5.58 -22.44
C ASP A 135 12.23 4.80 -22.29
N ALA A 136 11.36 4.92 -23.30
CA ALA A 136 10.06 4.26 -23.31
C ALA A 136 10.14 2.72 -23.35
N SER A 137 11.27 2.14 -23.74
CA SER A 137 11.49 0.69 -23.72
C SER A 137 11.73 0.16 -22.29
N ILE A 138 12.28 1.00 -21.41
CA ILE A 138 12.57 0.67 -20.00
C ILE A 138 11.43 1.13 -19.09
N ALA A 139 11.03 2.41 -19.21
CA ALA A 139 9.94 3.05 -18.47
C ALA A 139 8.56 2.75 -19.10
N ALA A 140 8.40 1.54 -19.61
CA ALA A 140 7.16 1.04 -20.15
C ALA A 140 6.08 0.92 -19.05
N ALA A 141 4.82 0.86 -19.46
CA ALA A 141 3.71 0.61 -18.56
C ALA A 141 3.93 -0.67 -17.74
N PRO A 142 3.53 -0.69 -16.46
CA PRO A 142 3.63 -1.91 -15.66
C PRO A 142 2.69 -3.00 -16.19
N ASP A 143 3.00 -4.26 -15.87
CA ASP A 143 2.16 -5.41 -16.21
C ASP A 143 0.76 -5.23 -15.57
N PRO A 144 -0.31 -5.18 -16.39
CA PRO A 144 -1.67 -4.93 -15.89
C PRO A 144 -2.23 -6.08 -15.06
N LEU A 145 -1.59 -7.26 -15.03
CA LEU A 145 -1.96 -8.35 -14.12
C LEU A 145 -1.38 -8.18 -12.72
N ILE A 146 -0.39 -7.29 -12.57
CA ILE A 146 0.37 -7.06 -11.34
C ILE A 146 0.03 -5.70 -10.74
N VAL A 147 -0.10 -4.68 -11.59
CA VAL A 147 -0.37 -3.30 -11.16
C VAL A 147 -1.69 -2.83 -11.74
N GLY A 148 -2.50 -2.23 -10.88
CA GLY A 148 -3.78 -1.66 -11.28
C GLY A 148 -4.30 -0.66 -10.26
N SER A 149 -5.47 -0.13 -10.55
CA SER A 149 -6.21 0.78 -9.68
C SER A 149 -7.70 0.44 -9.73
N GLY A 150 -8.44 0.89 -8.72
CA GLY A 150 -9.88 0.73 -8.66
C GLY A 150 -10.38 -0.60 -8.05
N PRO A 151 -11.71 -0.76 -7.95
CA PRO A 151 -12.35 -1.84 -7.20
C PRO A 151 -11.90 -3.25 -7.56
N ALA A 152 -11.64 -3.50 -8.85
CA ALA A 152 -11.17 -4.80 -9.35
C ALA A 152 -9.78 -5.21 -8.81
N PHE A 153 -8.99 -4.23 -8.36
CA PHE A 153 -7.68 -4.46 -7.73
C PHE A 153 -7.71 -4.30 -6.20
N PHE A 154 -8.75 -3.68 -5.67
CA PHE A 154 -8.92 -3.47 -4.22
C PHE A 154 -9.42 -4.73 -3.50
N ALA A 155 -10.18 -5.58 -4.20
CA ALA A 155 -10.56 -6.89 -3.69
C ALA A 155 -9.34 -7.82 -3.64
N THR A 156 -8.94 -8.21 -2.43
CA THR A 156 -8.00 -9.30 -2.20
C THR A 156 -8.76 -10.61 -2.06
N GLU A 157 -8.51 -11.56 -2.96
CA GLU A 157 -8.79 -12.98 -2.71
C GLU A 157 -7.93 -13.51 -1.54
#